data_AF-K9PAS0-F1
#
_entry.id   AF-K9PAS0-F1
#
_cell.length_a   1.000
_cell.length_b   1.000
_cell.length_c   1.000
_cell.angle_alpha   90.00
_cell.angle_beta   90.00
_cell.angle_gamma   90.00
#
_symmetry.space_group_name_H-M   'P 1'
#
loop_
_entity.id
_entity.type
_entity.pdbx_description
1 polymer ?
#
loop_
_entity_poly.entity_id
_entity_poly.type
_entity_poly.pdbx_seq_one_letter_code
_entity_poly.pdbx_strand_id
1 'polypeptide(L)' 'MNRLTLVLVLLAAGCLASGTARAQDYDMFPSKAAAEQRAKELKCSGVFAMGKDWMPCQNFEAYQKAVSKEK' A
#
# COMPACT_ATOMS: atom_id res chain seq x y z
N MET A 1 24.34 48.37 0.17
CA MET A 1 23.89 47.47 1.25
C MET A 1 22.47 47.03 0.97
N ASN A 2 22.25 45.77 0.59
CA ASN A 2 21.11 44.99 1.08
C ASN A 2 21.32 43.50 0.74
N ARG A 3 21.76 42.73 1.74
CA ARG A 3 22.12 41.31 1.65
C ARG A 3 20.90 40.39 1.84
N LEU A 4 19.73 40.78 1.37
CA LEU A 4 18.45 40.13 1.69
C LEU A 4 17.82 39.36 0.51
N THR A 5 18.50 39.27 -0.63
CA THR A 5 17.98 38.65 -1.86
C THR A 5 18.38 37.18 -2.08
N LEU A 6 18.94 36.48 -1.09
CA LEU A 6 19.55 35.15 -1.32
C LEU A 6 18.88 33.95 -0.61
N VAL A 7 17.72 34.11 0.04
CA VAL A 7 17.11 33.01 0.83
C VAL A 7 15.85 32.40 0.18
N LEU A 8 15.32 32.97 -0.90
CA LEU A 8 14.00 32.57 -1.42
C LEU A 8 14.02 31.49 -2.51
N VAL A 9 15.11 30.71 -2.66
CA VAL A 9 15.29 29.77 -3.79
C VAL A 9 15.18 28.27 -3.42
N LEU A 10 15.02 27.88 -2.15
CA LEU A 10 15.33 26.49 -1.75
C LEU A 10 14.24 25.67 -1.03
N LEU A 11 12.98 26.10 -0.96
CA LEU A 11 11.98 25.43 -0.09
C LEU A 11 10.65 25.02 -0.73
N ALA A 12 10.61 24.78 -2.05
CA ALA A 12 9.41 24.28 -2.73
C ALA A 12 9.59 22.92 -3.44
N ALA A 13 10.57 22.12 -3.02
CA ALA A 13 10.77 20.74 -3.49
C ALA A 13 10.47 19.74 -2.36
N GLY A 14 9.29 19.87 -1.75
CA GLY A 14 8.74 18.88 -0.83
C GLY A 14 7.89 17.88 -1.59
N CYS A 15 8.53 16.85 -2.15
CA CYS A 15 7.90 15.70 -2.79
C CYS A 15 6.80 15.11 -1.90
N LEU A 16 5.52 15.29 -2.26
CA LEU A 16 4.45 14.39 -1.83
C LEU A 16 4.49 13.13 -2.72
N ALA A 17 5.57 12.36 -2.59
CA ALA A 17 5.57 10.97 -2.99
C ALA A 17 4.84 10.19 -1.90
N SER A 18 3.50 10.23 -1.93
CA SER A 18 2.65 9.30 -1.18
C SER A 18 2.78 7.92 -1.81
N GLY A 19 3.92 7.27 -1.59
CA GLY A 19 4.30 6.08 -2.34
C GLY A 19 5.20 5.15 -1.57
N THR A 20 5.09 5.03 -0.25
CA THR A 20 5.85 4.00 0.48
C THR A 20 5.06 3.45 1.67
N ALA A 21 4.21 2.48 1.38
CA ALA A 21 3.90 1.43 2.35
C ALA A 21 3.67 0.11 1.61
N ARG A 22 4.61 -0.26 0.71
CA ARG A 22 4.75 -1.67 0.33
C ARG A 22 5.65 -2.34 1.37
N ALA A 23 5.14 -2.42 2.60
CA ALA A 23 5.63 -3.42 3.54
C ALA A 23 5.28 -4.76 2.92
N GLN A 24 6.28 -5.43 2.36
CA GLN A 24 6.22 -6.82 1.92
C GLN A 24 6.22 -7.70 3.18
N ASP A 25 5.20 -7.57 3.99
CA ASP A 25 4.85 -8.44 5.11
C ASP A 25 3.36 -8.67 4.90
N TYR A 26 2.94 -9.94 4.81
CA TYR A 26 1.59 -10.36 4.41
C TYR A 26 0.52 -9.29 4.58
N ASP A 27 -0.24 -8.98 3.52
CA ASP A 27 -1.37 -8.03 3.56
C ASP A 27 -2.48 -8.60 4.49
N MET A 28 -2.23 -8.56 5.80
CA MET A 28 -3.11 -9.00 6.86
C MET A 28 -3.89 -7.78 7.32
N PHE A 29 -5.19 -7.79 7.04
CA PHE A 29 -6.07 -6.69 7.35
C PHE A 29 -6.85 -6.94 8.62
N PRO A 30 -7.05 -5.93 9.48
CA PRO A 30 -7.87 -6.08 10.69
C PRO A 30 -9.36 -6.26 10.38
N SER A 31 -9.78 -6.06 9.12
CA SER A 31 -11.18 -6.17 8.72
C SER A 31 -11.34 -6.82 7.34
N LYS A 32 -12.46 -7.53 7.19
CA LYS A 32 -12.88 -8.13 5.93
C LYS A 32 -12.99 -7.09 4.80
N ALA A 33 -13.52 -5.91 5.12
CA ALA A 33 -13.72 -4.84 4.13
C ALA A 33 -12.39 -4.33 3.55
N ALA A 34 -11.37 -4.15 4.40
CA ALA A 34 -10.05 -3.74 3.95
C ALA A 34 -9.37 -4.85 3.11
N ALA A 35 -9.53 -6.12 3.49
CA ALA A 35 -9.09 -7.25 2.68
C ALA A 35 -9.80 -7.32 1.32
N GLU A 36 -11.10 -7.04 1.26
CA GLU A 36 -11.85 -7.02 -0.01
C GLU A 36 -11.40 -5.88 -0.92
N GLN A 37 -11.07 -4.72 -0.36
CA GLN A 37 -10.51 -3.61 -1.15
C GLN A 37 -9.17 -4.02 -1.78
N ARG A 38 -8.25 -4.60 -1.00
CA ARG A 38 -6.98 -5.10 -1.52
C ARG A 38 -7.17 -6.23 -2.53
N ALA A 39 -8.13 -7.13 -2.30
CA ALA A 39 -8.45 -8.20 -3.22
C ALA A 39 -8.88 -7.66 -4.60
N LYS A 40 -9.68 -6.59 -4.62
CA LYS A 40 -10.07 -5.90 -5.88
C LYS A 40 -8.87 -5.30 -6.61
N GLU A 41 -7.93 -4.68 -5.89
CA GLU A 41 -6.70 -4.16 -6.49
C GLU A 41 -5.85 -5.28 -7.11
N LEU A 42 -5.73 -6.39 -6.37
CA LEU A 42 -5.03 -7.61 -6.79
C LEU A 42 -5.80 -8.41 -7.86
N LYS A 43 -7.00 -7.97 -8.26
CA LYS A 43 -7.91 -8.67 -9.19
C LYS A 43 -8.17 -10.12 -8.77
N CYS A 44 -8.23 -10.36 -7.47
CA CYS A 44 -8.58 -11.65 -6.90
C CYS A 44 -9.92 -11.55 -6.16
N SER A 45 -10.65 -12.65 -6.13
CA SER A 45 -11.98 -12.71 -5.51
C SER A 45 -11.93 -13.46 -4.19
N GLY A 46 -12.69 -12.98 -3.22
CA GLY A 46 -12.79 -13.55 -1.89
C GLY A 46 -11.80 -12.96 -0.90
N VAL A 47 -12.00 -13.33 0.36
CA VAL A 47 -11.20 -12.96 1.52
C VAL A 47 -11.30 -14.11 2.51
N PHE A 48 -10.23 -14.40 3.24
CA PHE A 48 -10.25 -15.43 4.27
C PHE A 48 -9.71 -14.89 5.59
N ALA A 49 -10.35 -15.28 6.69
CA ALA A 49 -9.86 -14.97 8.02
C ALA A 49 -8.68 -15.87 8.36
N MET A 50 -7.60 -15.27 8.85
CA MET A 50 -6.46 -15.97 9.44
C MET A 50 -6.29 -15.47 10.88
N GLY A 51 -6.98 -16.14 11.81
CA GLY A 51 -7.01 -15.73 13.20
C GLY A 51 -7.84 -14.47 13.41
N LYS A 52 -7.19 -13.38 13.82
CA LYS A 52 -7.83 -12.07 14.07
C LYS A 52 -7.83 -11.18 12.81
N ASP A 53 -6.99 -11.54 11.85
CA ASP A 53 -6.77 -10.77 10.63
C ASP A 53 -7.46 -11.44 9.44
N TRP A 54 -7.56 -10.67 8.36
CA TRP A 54 -8.21 -11.02 7.11
C TRP A 54 -7.21 -10.88 5.99
N MET A 55 -7.04 -11.93 5.20
CA MET A 55 -6.21 -11.87 4.02
C MET A 55 -7.05 -11.66 2.77
N PRO A 56 -6.54 -10.90 1.79
CA PRO A 56 -7.17 -10.73 0.50
C PRO A 56 -7.10 -12.03 -0.31
N CYS A 57 -8.04 -12.20 -1.23
CA CYS A 57 -8.24 -13.39 -2.06
C CYS A 57 -8.90 -14.56 -1.31
N GLN A 58 -9.42 -15.55 -2.04
CA GLN A 58 -10.10 -16.73 -1.46
C GLN A 58 -9.21 -17.58 -0.54
N ASN A 59 -7.92 -17.68 -0.86
CA ASN A 59 -6.96 -18.52 -0.16
C ASN A 59 -5.55 -17.99 -0.37
N PHE A 60 -4.61 -18.55 0.38
CA PHE A 60 -3.20 -18.18 0.34
C PHE A 60 -2.57 -18.36 -1.04
N GLU A 61 -2.93 -19.41 -1.79
CA GLU A 61 -2.39 -19.65 -3.13
C GLU A 61 -2.83 -18.56 -4.13
N ALA A 62 -4.12 -18.20 -4.10
CA ALA A 62 -4.68 -17.12 -4.91
C ALA A 62 -4.05 -15.77 -4.56
N TYR A 63 -3.82 -15.52 -3.27
CA TYR A 63 -3.07 -14.35 -2.80
C TYR A 63 -1.65 -14.35 -3.38
N GLN A 64 -0.87 -15.41 -3.16
CA GLN A 64 0.50 -15.50 -3.66
C GLN A 64 0.58 -15.33 -5.18
N LYS A 65 -0.34 -15.94 -5.94
CA LYS A 65 -0.43 -15.75 -7.40
C LYS A 65 -0.71 -14.29 -7.77
N ALA A 66 -1.60 -13.62 -7.05
CA ALA A 66 -1.97 -12.24 -7.32
C ALA A 66 -0.84 -11.26 -6.96
N VAL A 67 -0.18 -11.44 -5.81
CA VAL A 67 0.95 -10.59 -5.40
C VAL A 67 2.18 -10.84 -6.27
N SER A 68 2.42 -12.09 -6.68
CA SER A 68 3.51 -12.42 -7.61
C SER A 68 3.32 -11.83 -9.01
N LYS A 69 2.07 -11.52 -9.41
CA LYS A 69 1.75 -10.83 -10.67
C LYS A 69 1.88 -9.31 -10.58
N GLU A 70 1.87 -8.74 -9.39
CA GLU A 70 2.12 -7.31 -9.15
C GLU A 70 3.62 -6.97 -9.02
N LYS A 71 4.50 -7.97 -8.86
CA LYS A 71 5.96 -7.79 -8.92
C LYS A 71 6.46 -7.72 -10.36
#